data_AF-A0A2S6TMZ6-F1
#
_entry.id   AF-A0A2S6TMZ6-F1
#
_cell.length_a   1.000
_cell.length_b   1.000
_cell.length_c   1.000
_cell.angle_alpha   90.00
_cell.angle_beta   90.00
_cell.angle_gamma   90.00
#
_symmetry.space_group_name_H-M   'P 1'
#
loop_
_entity.id
_entity.type
_entity.pdbx_description
1 polymer ?
#
loop_
_entity_poly.entity_id
_entity_poly.type
_entity_poly.pdbx_seq_one_letter_code
_entity_poly.pdbx_strand_id
1 'polypeptide(L)' 'IILRLILRAAAYEIVDRPDIDPPLSINEYVAISHTFFGEMQPTFVNGVLDRLAKETYGDGQK' A
#
# COMPACT_ATOMS: atom_id res chain seq x y z
N ILE A 1 4.72 -15.30 -4.61
CA ILE A 1 4.34 -14.61 -5.88
C ILE A 1 3.28 -13.54 -5.61
N ILE A 2 2.15 -13.87 -4.97
CA ILE A 2 1.04 -12.95 -4.70
C ILE A 2 1.45 -11.68 -3.93
N LEU A 3 2.22 -11.80 -2.84
CA LEU A 3 2.67 -10.64 -2.05
C LEU A 3 3.45 -9.61 -2.89
N ARG A 4 4.30 -10.09 -3.80
CA ARG A 4 5.05 -9.23 -4.72
C ARG A 4 4.13 -8.50 -5.71
N LEU A 5 3.04 -9.14 -6.15
CA LEU A 5 2.07 -8.53 -7.05
C LEU A 5 1.30 -7.42 -6.33
N ILE A 6 0.83 -7.69 -5.11
CA ILE A 6 0.17 -6.69 -4.24
C ILE A 6 1.06 -5.47 -4.05
N LEU A 7 2.31 -5.67 -3.63
CA LEU A 7 3.24 -4.56 -3.39
C LEU A 7 3.56 -3.76 -4.67
N ARG A 8 3.67 -4.41 -5.84
CA ARG A 8 3.92 -3.71 -7.10
C ARG A 8 2.73 -2.88 -7.55
N ALA A 9 1.53 -3.42 -7.44
CA ALA A 9 0.30 -2.71 -7.81
C ALA A 9 0.09 -1.50 -6.89
N ALA A 10 0.18 -1.72 -5.58
CA ALA A 10 0.08 -0.66 -4.59
C ALA A 10 1.14 0.43 -4.76
N ALA A 11 2.39 0.04 -5.02
CA ALA A 11 3.46 1.00 -5.24
C ALA A 11 3.26 1.82 -6.52
N TYR A 12 2.77 1.20 -7.60
CA TYR A 12 2.45 1.91 -8.84
C TYR A 12 1.36 2.97 -8.59
N GLU A 13 0.31 2.60 -7.88
CA GLU A 13 -0.80 3.50 -7.57
C GLU A 13 -0.33 4.69 -6.71
N ILE A 14 0.43 4.42 -5.64
CA ILE A 14 0.93 5.47 -4.74
C ILE A 14 1.90 6.44 -5.44
N VAL A 15 2.67 5.97 -6.42
CA VAL A 15 3.76 6.76 -7.04
C VAL A 15 3.34 7.45 -8.35
N ASP A 16 2.49 6.80 -9.15
CA ASP A 16 2.21 7.21 -10.54
C ASP A 16 0.74 7.61 -10.77
N ARG A 17 -0.14 7.46 -9.75
CA ARG A 17 -1.56 7.79 -9.83
C ARG A 17 -1.93 8.93 -8.86
N PRO A 18 -1.59 10.19 -9.18
CA PRO A 18 -1.86 11.34 -8.32
C PRO A 18 -3.37 11.63 -8.14
N ASP A 19 -4.23 10.98 -8.93
CA ASP A 19 -5.69 11.05 -8.81
C ASP A 19 -6.27 10.14 -7.73
N ILE A 20 -5.43 9.31 -7.08
CA ILE A 20 -5.85 8.36 -6.04
C ILE A 20 -5.12 8.71 -4.73
N ASP A 21 -5.90 8.81 -3.65
CA ASP A 21 -5.37 9.14 -2.33
C ASP A 21 -4.56 7.96 -1.75
N PRO A 22 -3.27 8.13 -1.38
CA PRO A 22 -2.43 7.02 -0.90
C PRO A 22 -3.02 6.21 0.28
N PRO A 23 -3.65 6.81 1.31
CA PRO A 23 -4.35 6.06 2.35
C PRO A 23 -5.45 5.14 1.82
N LEU A 24 -6.17 5.53 0.76
CA LEU A 24 -7.16 4.67 0.13
C LEU A 24 -6.50 3.45 -0.51
N SER A 25 -5.44 3.65 -1.31
CA SER A 25 -4.70 2.54 -1.91
C SER A 25 -4.14 1.61 -0.83
N ILE A 26 -3.55 2.14 0.25
CA ILE A 26 -3.04 1.32 1.36
C ILE A 26 -4.14 0.43 1.94
N ASN A 27 -5.31 0.99 2.27
CA ASN A 27 -6.43 0.25 2.84
C ASN A 27 -6.90 -0.88 1.91
N GLU A 28 -7.08 -0.59 0.62
CA GLU A 28 -7.55 -1.59 -0.36
C GLU A 28 -6.53 -2.72 -0.52
N TYR A 29 -5.24 -2.43 -0.66
CA TYR A 29 -4.22 -3.47 -0.82
C TYR A 29 -3.96 -4.28 0.47
N VAL A 30 -4.17 -3.70 1.66
CA VAL A 30 -4.15 -4.45 2.93
C VAL A 30 -5.37 -5.37 3.02
N ALA A 31 -6.57 -4.90 2.66
CA ALA A 31 -7.77 -5.73 2.61
C ALA A 31 -7.62 -6.90 1.61
N ILE A 32 -7.07 -6.63 0.42
CA ILE A 32 -6.73 -7.68 -0.55
C ILE A 32 -5.72 -8.67 0.06
N SER A 33 -4.70 -8.20 0.77
CA SER A 33 -3.72 -9.07 1.44
C SER A 33 -4.38 -10.04 2.43
N HIS A 34 -5.38 -9.59 3.19
CA HIS A 34 -6.16 -10.45 4.11
C HIS A 34 -6.92 -11.57 3.37
N THR A 35 -7.27 -11.40 2.09
CA THR A 35 -7.95 -12.46 1.32
C THR A 35 -7.01 -13.60 0.91
N PHE A 36 -5.68 -13.35 0.88
CA PHE A 36 -4.68 -14.32 0.43
C PHE A 36 -3.76 -14.85 1.54
N PHE A 37 -3.71 -14.17 2.70
CA PHE A 37 -2.74 -14.44 3.76
C PHE A 37 -3.35 -14.34 5.16
N GLY A 38 -2.67 -14.93 6.15
CA GLY A 38 -2.94 -14.70 7.57
C GLY A 38 -2.34 -13.38 8.06
N GLU A 39 -2.48 -13.06 9.35
CA GLU A 39 -2.25 -11.71 9.89
C GLU A 39 -0.86 -11.09 9.65
N MET A 40 0.19 -11.90 9.53
CA MET A 40 1.56 -11.40 9.39
C MET A 40 1.78 -10.59 8.09
N GLN A 41 1.26 -11.06 6.96
CA GLN A 41 1.52 -10.44 5.66
C GLN A 41 0.73 -9.13 5.45
N PRO A 42 -0.55 -9.00 5.83
CA PRO A 42 -1.27 -7.73 5.81
C PRO A 42 -0.61 -6.66 6.67
N THR A 43 -0.14 -6.98 7.88
CA THR A 43 0.62 -6.03 8.72
C THR A 43 1.92 -5.61 8.05
N PHE A 44 2.62 -6.55 7.41
CA PHE A 44 3.82 -6.24 6.64
C PHE A 44 3.52 -5.33 5.45
N VAL A 45 2.45 -5.61 4.67
CA VAL A 45 2.01 -4.77 3.56
C VAL A 45 1.70 -3.37 4.05
N ASN A 46 0.91 -3.22 5.12
CA ASN A 46 0.58 -1.92 5.69
C ASN A 46 1.83 -1.10 6.02
N GLY A 47 2.78 -1.69 6.77
CA GLY A 47 4.00 -0.99 7.16
C GLY A 47 4.91 -0.61 5.99
N VAL A 48 4.98 -1.45 4.95
CA VAL A 48 5.75 -1.14 3.73
C VAL A 48 5.11 0.00 2.94
N LEU A 49 3.79 -0.03 2.75
CA LEU A 49 3.09 0.98 1.98
C LEU A 49 2.98 2.32 2.73
N ASP A 50 2.80 2.30 4.05
CA ASP A 50 2.87 3.49 4.91
C ASP A 50 4.22 4.21 4.76
N ARG A 51 5.31 3.44 4.76
CA ARG A 51 6.65 3.98 4.56
C ARG A 51 6.82 4.54 3.16
N LEU A 52 6.36 3.81 2.14
CA LEU A 52 6.43 4.25 0.75
C LEU A 52 5.69 5.59 0.58
N ALA A 53 4.43 5.68 1.02
CA ALA A 53 3.63 6.89 0.93
C ALA A 53 4.29 8.08 1.65
N LYS A 54 4.92 7.87 2.81
CA LYS A 54 5.67 8.92 3.49
C LYS A 54 6.88 9.41 2.69
N GLU A 55 7.61 8.50 2.04
CA GLU A 55 8.80 8.84 1.26
C GLU A 55 8.45 9.50 -0.09
N THR A 56 7.33 9.12 -0.71
CA THR A 56 6.95 9.59 -2.06
C THR A 56 5.95 10.73 -2.06
N TYR A 57 5.13 10.85 -1.01
CA TYR A 57 4.05 11.85 -0.90
C TYR A 57 4.31 12.91 0.19
N GLY A 58 5.14 12.62 1.20
CA GLY A 58 5.72 13.57 2.18
C GLY A 58 4.77 14.57 2.85
N ASP A 59 4.32 14.30 4.09
CA ASP A 59 3.70 15.19 5.13
C ASP A 59 2.78 16.37 4.67
N GLY A 60 2.25 16.33 3.45
CA GLY A 60 1.47 17.43 2.84
C GLY A 60 0.00 17.47 3.24
N GLN A 61 -0.39 16.72 4.26
CA GLN A 61 -1.75 16.66 4.82
C GLN A 61 -1.65 16.56 6.36
N LYS A 62 -1.16 17.62 7.00
CA LYS A 62 -1.48 17.95 8.39
C LYS A 62 -2.20 19.29 8.42
#